data_AF-A0A9D5QEK9-F1
#
_entry.id   AF-A0A9D5QEK9-F1
#
_cell.length_a   1.000
_cell.length_b   1.000
_cell.length_c   1.000
_cell.angle_alpha   90.00
_cell.angle_beta   90.00
_cell.angle_gamma   90.00
#
_symmetry.space_group_name_H-M   'P 1'
#
loop_
_entity.id
_entity.type
_entity.pdbx_description
1 polymer ?
#
loop_
_entity_poly.entity_id
_entity_poly.type
_entity_poly.pdbx_seq_one_letter_code
_entity_poly.pdbx_strand_id
1 'polypeptide(L)'
;MSIIRTHASVVWLAGMVLAGVSTAYAQGELFDGGGMGSPAPSDATQSSGIQNAVLEGIQLSSEQGQESHERIITCYFIFRDKPTSYFYEAKPKENKLVFEFNDTETGVSPIPSMQEKPIQGFRVEPTKVDVNAEVKGLTPEWHDVVKVSFFLDAIPEITVKDEYSVISFSFTWTTDPGKVKDYVQVDEGRRNRALLFAIGGGVGAAAAAGVVWYFLQDTEEKDEETELSIEDLPQHPPPQNPN
;
A
#
# COMPACT_ATOMS: atom_id res chain seq x y z
N MET A 1 13.14 48.52 -9.62
CA MET A 1 14.49 48.48 -10.21
C MET A 1 15.45 47.98 -9.12
N SER A 2 16.16 46.86 -9.38
CA SER A 2 17.21 46.19 -8.57
C SER A 2 16.78 45.66 -7.18
N ILE A 3 16.53 44.35 -6.95
CA ILE A 3 17.42 43.15 -6.95
C ILE A 3 18.65 43.31 -6.04
N ILE A 4 18.62 42.65 -4.88
CA ILE A 4 19.79 41.97 -4.28
C ILE A 4 19.30 40.64 -3.69
N ARG A 5 19.66 39.54 -4.37
CA ARG A 5 19.65 38.17 -3.83
C ARG A 5 20.93 38.00 -3.00
N THR A 6 20.83 37.37 -1.84
CA THR A 6 22.00 36.87 -1.13
C THR A 6 21.76 35.40 -0.77
N HIS A 7 22.57 34.54 -1.38
CA HIS A 7 22.67 33.12 -1.07
C HIS A 7 23.34 32.93 0.28
N ALA A 8 22.84 32.01 1.10
CA ALA A 8 23.61 31.37 2.15
C ALA A 8 23.31 29.87 2.13
N SER A 9 24.27 29.13 1.59
CA SER A 9 24.36 27.68 1.69
C SER A 9 24.64 27.30 3.14
N VAL A 10 23.89 26.34 3.70
CA VAL A 10 24.29 25.65 4.92
C VAL A 10 24.29 24.15 4.62
N VAL A 11 25.51 23.63 4.55
CA VAL A 11 25.87 22.22 4.55
C VAL A 11 25.65 21.69 5.96
N TRP A 12 24.90 20.60 6.12
CA TRP A 12 24.96 19.80 7.35
C TRP A 12 25.48 18.40 7.04
N LEU A 13 26.51 18.06 7.81
CA LEU A 13 27.32 16.86 7.77
C LEU A 13 26.60 15.64 8.35
N ALA A 14 27.08 14.50 7.87
CA ALA A 14 26.74 13.13 8.24
C ALA A 14 26.77 12.81 9.75
N GLY A 15 25.91 11.86 10.12
CA GLY A 15 25.98 11.12 11.39
C GLY A 15 25.61 9.66 11.17
N MET A 16 26.56 8.86 10.67
CA MET A 16 26.50 7.40 10.70
C MET A 16 26.67 6.92 12.16
N VAL A 17 25.71 6.14 12.66
CA VAL A 17 25.91 5.32 13.87
C VAL A 17 25.93 3.86 13.44
N LEU A 18 27.14 3.31 13.36
CA LEU A 18 27.42 1.87 13.30
C LEU A 18 27.39 1.32 14.73
N ALA A 19 26.41 0.48 15.04
CA ALA A 19 26.46 -0.39 16.20
C ALA A 19 26.61 -1.83 15.71
N GLY A 20 27.84 -2.34 15.79
CA GLY A 20 28.13 -3.75 15.61
C GLY A 20 27.78 -4.54 16.88
N VAL A 21 27.21 -5.72 16.70
CA VAL A 21 27.33 -6.81 17.66
C VAL A 21 27.62 -8.09 16.89
N SER A 22 28.86 -8.55 16.99
CA SER A 22 29.26 -9.91 16.67
C SER A 22 29.09 -10.78 17.91
N THR A 23 28.44 -11.93 17.79
CA THR A 23 28.74 -13.11 18.62
C THR A 23 28.67 -14.36 17.75
N ALA A 24 29.47 -15.33 18.14
CA ALA A 24 30.04 -16.37 17.31
C ALA A 24 29.76 -17.75 17.92
N TYR A 25 29.79 -18.78 17.06
CA TYR A 25 30.06 -20.21 17.32
C TYR A 25 29.12 -21.08 18.18
N ALA A 26 28.62 -22.16 17.55
CA ALA A 26 28.85 -23.59 17.86
C ALA A 26 27.99 -24.45 16.88
N GLN A 27 28.52 -25.29 15.98
CA GLN A 27 29.02 -26.67 16.21
C GLN A 27 27.98 -27.50 16.98
N GLY A 28 27.32 -28.55 16.48
CA GLY A 28 27.43 -29.39 15.29
C GLY A 28 27.07 -30.80 15.78
N GLU A 29 26.09 -31.49 15.19
CA GLU A 29 25.95 -32.94 15.35
C GLU A 29 25.39 -33.58 14.08
N LEU A 30 26.03 -34.71 13.78
CA LEU A 30 25.93 -35.56 12.61
C LEU A 30 25.04 -36.74 13.03
N PHE A 31 23.89 -36.95 12.38
CA PHE A 31 23.17 -38.22 12.48
C PHE A 31 22.76 -38.71 11.10
N ASP A 32 23.41 -39.82 10.74
CA ASP A 32 23.12 -40.76 9.66
C ASP A 32 21.99 -41.71 10.09
N GLY A 33 21.16 -42.15 9.15
CA GLY A 33 20.07 -43.08 9.42
C GLY A 33 18.99 -43.12 8.35
N GLY A 34 19.25 -43.88 7.28
CA GLY A 34 18.37 -44.03 6.12
C GLY A 34 16.97 -44.63 6.41
N GLY A 35 16.02 -44.21 5.57
CA GLY A 35 14.70 -44.80 5.44
C GLY A 35 14.13 -44.50 4.05
N MET A 36 14.22 -45.47 3.15
CA MET A 36 13.56 -45.47 1.83
C MET A 36 12.04 -45.51 2.01
N GLY A 37 11.38 -44.44 1.59
CA GLY A 37 9.94 -44.40 1.33
C GLY A 37 9.70 -43.43 0.17
N SER A 38 9.37 -43.95 -1.01
CA SER A 38 9.02 -43.15 -2.17
C SER A 38 7.78 -42.29 -1.89
N PRO A 39 7.83 -40.95 -2.03
CA PRO A 39 6.63 -40.15 -1.97
C PRO A 39 5.90 -40.20 -3.32
N ALA A 40 4.58 -40.39 -3.25
CA ALA A 40 3.67 -40.18 -4.36
C ALA A 40 3.77 -38.71 -4.85
N PRO A 41 3.51 -38.42 -6.13
CA PRO A 41 3.43 -37.05 -6.62
C PRO A 41 2.13 -36.43 -6.12
N SER A 42 2.14 -35.90 -4.89
CA SER A 42 1.11 -34.98 -4.41
C SER A 42 1.32 -33.66 -5.12
N ASP A 43 0.27 -33.18 -5.78
CA ASP A 43 0.14 -31.89 -6.44
C ASP A 43 0.97 -30.80 -5.73
N ALA A 44 2.13 -30.51 -6.27
CA ALA A 44 2.84 -29.28 -5.99
C ALA A 44 2.09 -28.19 -6.73
N THR A 45 0.98 -27.72 -6.15
CA THR A 45 0.57 -26.34 -6.35
C THR A 45 1.79 -25.52 -5.94
N GLN A 46 2.55 -25.06 -6.94
CA GLN A 46 3.58 -24.06 -6.75
C GLN A 46 2.85 -22.80 -6.25
N SER A 47 2.60 -22.72 -4.94
CA SER A 47 2.49 -21.43 -4.28
C SER A 47 3.84 -20.78 -4.54
N SER A 48 3.90 -19.88 -5.52
CA SER A 48 5.00 -18.93 -5.61
C SER A 48 5.13 -18.35 -4.21
N GLY A 49 6.19 -18.74 -3.50
CA GLY A 49 6.45 -18.31 -2.14
C GLY A 49 6.82 -16.85 -2.16
N ILE A 50 5.83 -15.99 -2.40
CA ILE A 50 5.94 -14.55 -2.20
C ILE A 50 6.09 -14.42 -0.69
N GLN A 51 7.29 -14.05 -0.27
CA GLN A 51 7.54 -13.71 1.11
C GLN A 51 6.78 -12.42 1.40
N ASN A 52 5.65 -12.54 2.10
CA ASN A 52 4.86 -11.38 2.51
C ASN A 52 5.71 -10.47 3.41
N ALA A 53 5.61 -9.16 3.18
CA ALA A 53 6.13 -8.17 4.10
C ALA A 53 5.39 -8.21 5.43
N VAL A 54 6.08 -7.93 6.53
CA VAL A 54 5.46 -7.93 7.87
C VAL A 54 5.48 -6.52 8.43
N LEU A 55 4.32 -5.92 8.67
CA LEU A 55 4.17 -4.65 9.38
C LEU A 55 4.42 -4.88 10.88
N GLU A 56 5.58 -4.47 11.36
CA GLU A 56 6.03 -4.63 12.75
C GLU A 56 5.54 -3.51 13.65
N GLY A 57 5.36 -2.30 13.10
CA GLY A 57 5.00 -1.16 13.92
C GLY A 57 4.63 0.08 13.13
N ILE A 58 3.92 0.97 13.82
CA ILE A 58 3.63 2.33 13.40
C ILE A 58 4.17 3.26 14.47
N GLN A 59 4.97 4.24 14.08
CA GLN A 59 5.55 5.23 14.98
C GLN A 59 5.20 6.64 14.52
N LEU A 60 4.82 7.51 15.45
CA LEU A 60 4.64 8.94 15.21
C LEU A 60 5.80 9.70 15.86
N SER A 61 6.39 10.62 15.11
CA SER A 61 7.35 11.62 15.58
C SER A 61 6.82 13.02 15.32
N SER A 62 7.17 13.97 16.18
CA SER A 62 6.77 15.36 16.11
C SER A 62 7.98 16.23 16.39
N GLU A 63 8.40 17.00 15.39
CA GLU A 63 9.56 17.89 15.45
C GLU A 63 9.09 19.35 15.33
N GLN A 64 9.88 20.29 15.86
CA GLN A 64 9.57 21.71 15.71
C GLN A 64 9.80 22.15 14.25
N GLY A 65 8.83 22.87 13.69
CA GLY A 65 8.91 23.42 12.34
C GLY A 65 9.79 24.68 12.24
N GLN A 66 9.64 25.43 11.14
CA GLN A 66 10.41 26.67 10.95
C GLN A 66 9.88 27.78 11.86
N GLU A 67 8.56 27.86 12.02
CA GLU A 67 7.91 28.81 12.94
C GLU A 67 7.61 28.16 14.30
N SER A 68 7.52 28.97 15.36
CA SER A 68 7.35 28.48 16.73
C SER A 68 6.03 27.74 16.99
N HIS A 69 5.03 27.94 16.15
CA HIS A 69 3.73 27.28 16.21
C HIS A 69 3.61 26.12 15.21
N GLU A 70 4.61 25.91 14.36
CA GLU A 70 4.64 24.80 13.41
C GLU A 70 5.28 23.57 14.04
N ARG A 71 4.77 22.41 13.65
CA ARG A 71 5.34 21.11 13.92
C ARG A 71 5.38 20.28 12.65
N ILE A 72 6.46 19.54 12.47
CA ILE A 72 6.59 18.55 11.40
C ILE A 72 6.26 17.21 12.02
N ILE A 73 5.16 16.62 11.58
CA ILE A 73 4.71 15.31 12.06
C ILE A 73 5.10 14.29 11.02
N THR A 74 5.82 13.26 11.45
CA THR A 74 6.23 12.15 10.59
C THR A 74 5.70 10.84 11.17
N CYS A 75 5.02 10.08 10.32
CA CYS A 75 4.57 8.74 10.62
C CYS A 75 5.44 7.74 9.88
N TYR A 76 5.90 6.71 10.59
CA TYR A 76 6.73 5.63 10.07
C TYR A 76 5.95 4.32 10.13
N PHE A 77 5.84 3.65 8.99
CA PHE A 77 5.45 2.25 8.88
C PHE A 77 6.73 1.42 8.84
N ILE A 78 6.93 0.62 9.88
CA ILE A 78 8.13 -0.19 10.05
C ILE A 78 7.81 -1.60 9.60
N PHE A 79 8.49 -2.05 8.57
CA PHE A 79 8.35 -3.40 8.05
C PHE A 79 9.59 -4.24 8.33
N ARG A 80 9.40 -5.55 8.43
CA ARG A 80 10.51 -6.51 8.42
C ARG A 80 11.14 -6.60 7.03
N ASP A 81 10.29 -6.76 6.03
CA ASP A 81 10.63 -6.83 4.61
C ASP A 81 9.85 -5.75 3.85
N LYS A 82 10.36 -5.30 2.69
CA LYS A 82 9.71 -4.25 1.91
C LYS A 82 8.43 -4.79 1.25
N PRO A 83 7.26 -4.12 1.40
CA PRO A 83 6.04 -4.53 0.69
C PRO A 83 6.22 -4.42 -0.82
N THR A 84 5.58 -5.31 -1.58
CA THR A 84 5.67 -5.34 -3.05
C THR A 84 5.22 -4.03 -3.67
N SER A 85 4.13 -3.46 -3.16
CA SER A 85 3.60 -2.17 -3.57
C SER A 85 2.74 -1.56 -2.47
N TYR A 86 2.50 -0.25 -2.55
CA TYR A 86 1.60 0.44 -1.65
C TYR A 86 0.91 1.61 -2.34
N PHE A 87 -0.27 1.96 -1.83
CA PHE A 87 -1.09 3.08 -2.29
C PHE A 87 -1.53 3.91 -1.11
N TYR A 88 -1.78 5.20 -1.35
CA TYR A 88 -2.44 6.03 -0.36
C TYR A 88 -3.52 6.87 -1.00
N GLU A 89 -4.59 7.10 -0.25
CA GLU A 89 -5.72 7.91 -0.65
C GLU A 89 -6.10 8.85 0.48
N ALA A 90 -6.11 10.15 0.18
CA ALA A 90 -6.71 11.14 1.06
C ALA A 90 -8.22 11.22 0.77
N LYS A 91 -9.04 11.09 1.82
CA LYS A 91 -10.50 11.23 1.76
C LYS A 91 -10.93 12.44 2.58
N PRO A 92 -10.88 13.67 2.01
CA PRO A 92 -11.22 14.91 2.73
C PRO A 92 -12.61 14.89 3.36
N LYS A 93 -13.60 14.31 2.69
CA LYS A 93 -14.99 14.23 3.19
C LYS A 93 -15.14 13.33 4.43
N GLU A 94 -14.25 12.36 4.59
CA GLU A 94 -14.24 11.43 5.72
C GLU A 94 -13.19 11.82 6.77
N ASN A 95 -12.43 12.90 6.54
CA ASN A 95 -11.21 13.26 7.26
C ASN A 95 -10.30 12.04 7.53
N LYS A 96 -10.13 11.24 6.48
CA LYS A 96 -9.39 9.97 6.54
C LYS A 96 -8.23 9.96 5.57
N LEU A 97 -7.08 9.47 6.02
CA LEU A 97 -5.95 9.13 5.15
C LEU A 97 -5.75 7.62 5.21
N VAL A 98 -5.83 6.96 4.07
CA VAL A 98 -5.78 5.49 3.98
C VAL A 98 -4.51 5.09 3.25
N PHE A 99 -3.74 4.18 3.83
CA PHE A 99 -2.64 3.48 3.18
C PHE A 99 -3.03 2.02 2.99
N GLU A 100 -2.67 1.46 1.84
CA GLU A 100 -2.83 0.04 1.51
C GLU A 100 -1.47 -0.51 1.14
N PHE A 101 -1.07 -1.60 1.79
CA PHE A 101 0.19 -2.31 1.55
C PHE A 101 -0.13 -3.70 1.03
N ASN A 102 0.33 -4.01 -0.18
CA ASN A 102 0.10 -5.30 -0.83
C ASN A 102 1.18 -6.32 -0.47
N ASP A 103 0.80 -7.59 -0.52
CA ASP A 103 1.61 -8.74 -0.08
C ASP A 103 2.18 -8.50 1.32
N THR A 104 1.32 -8.04 2.22
CA THR A 104 1.71 -7.61 3.57
C THR A 104 0.82 -8.25 4.62
N GLU A 105 1.43 -8.66 5.73
CA GLU A 105 0.78 -9.18 6.93
C GLU A 105 1.08 -8.30 8.14
N THR A 106 0.22 -8.36 9.16
CA THR A 106 0.48 -7.72 10.44
C THR A 106 1.38 -8.60 11.31
N GLY A 107 2.40 -8.00 11.93
CA GLY A 107 3.26 -8.69 12.89
C GLY A 107 2.51 -9.21 14.11
N VAL A 108 3.16 -10.09 14.88
CA VAL A 108 2.59 -10.73 16.08
C VAL A 108 2.42 -9.72 17.22
N SER A 109 3.25 -8.68 17.25
CA SER A 109 3.22 -7.65 18.27
C SER A 109 2.05 -6.69 18.04
N PRO A 110 1.24 -6.38 19.08
CA PRO A 110 0.18 -5.40 18.93
C PRO A 110 0.78 -4.02 18.62
N ILE A 111 0.27 -3.38 17.57
CA ILE A 111 0.67 -2.02 17.20
C ILE A 111 -0.06 -1.06 18.15
N PRO A 112 0.65 -0.27 18.98
CA PRO A 112 0.01 0.62 19.94
C PRO A 112 -0.71 1.76 19.21
N SER A 113 -1.89 2.13 19.69
CA SER A 113 -2.56 3.34 19.20
C SER A 113 -1.76 4.59 19.60
N MET A 114 -1.52 5.49 18.66
CA MET A 114 -0.86 6.78 18.92
C MET A 114 -1.73 7.92 18.40
N GLN A 115 -1.61 9.09 19.03
CA GLN A 115 -2.35 10.30 18.67
C GLN A 115 -1.41 11.49 18.68
N GLU A 116 -1.47 12.34 17.66
CA GLU A 116 -0.75 13.60 17.56
C GLU A 116 -1.53 14.49 16.60
N LYS A 117 -2.00 15.66 17.04
CA LYS A 117 -2.86 16.52 16.21
C LYS A 117 -2.20 16.82 14.86
N PRO A 118 -2.90 16.64 13.73
CA PRO A 118 -4.34 16.43 13.58
C PRO A 118 -4.77 14.95 13.61
N ILE A 119 -3.87 13.99 13.79
CA ILE A 119 -4.16 12.56 13.87
C ILE A 119 -4.82 12.24 15.22
N GLN A 120 -6.10 11.89 15.19
CA GLN A 120 -6.85 11.41 16.35
C GLN A 120 -6.56 9.94 16.67
N GLY A 121 -6.08 9.19 15.68
CA GLY A 121 -5.72 7.79 15.82
C GLY A 121 -5.64 7.10 14.46
N PHE A 122 -5.37 5.80 14.48
CA PHE A 122 -5.38 4.98 13.28
C PHE A 122 -5.93 3.58 13.56
N ARG A 123 -6.36 2.89 12.50
CA ARG A 123 -6.80 1.49 12.53
C ARG A 123 -6.04 0.69 11.49
N VAL A 124 -5.59 -0.50 11.88
CA VAL A 124 -4.94 -1.48 11.00
C VAL A 124 -5.93 -2.60 10.72
N GLU A 125 -6.17 -2.88 9.45
CA GLU A 125 -7.14 -3.87 8.97
C GLU A 125 -6.44 -4.82 7.98
N PRO A 126 -6.09 -6.05 8.40
CA PRO A 126 -5.63 -7.08 7.46
C PRO A 126 -6.82 -7.59 6.64
N THR A 127 -6.64 -7.70 5.34
CA THR A 127 -7.67 -8.14 4.38
C THR A 127 -7.05 -9.05 3.32
N LYS A 128 -7.86 -9.91 2.71
CA LYS A 128 -7.47 -10.68 1.52
C LYS A 128 -8.27 -10.20 0.33
N VAL A 129 -7.59 -9.97 -0.78
CA VAL A 129 -8.18 -9.47 -2.02
C VAL A 129 -7.92 -10.45 -3.14
N ASP A 130 -8.96 -10.82 -3.89
CA ASP A 130 -8.82 -11.55 -5.15
C ASP A 130 -8.63 -10.54 -6.28
N VAL A 131 -7.42 -10.47 -6.82
CA VAL A 131 -7.08 -9.52 -7.89
C VAL A 131 -7.75 -9.89 -9.22
N ASN A 132 -8.17 -11.15 -9.38
CA ASN A 132 -8.81 -11.65 -10.58
C ASN A 132 -10.35 -11.67 -10.47
N ALA A 133 -10.92 -11.19 -9.37
CA ALA A 133 -12.37 -11.24 -9.12
C ALA A 133 -13.21 -10.60 -10.24
N GLU A 134 -12.68 -9.57 -10.90
CA GLU A 134 -13.39 -8.85 -11.96
C GLU A 134 -13.10 -9.38 -13.38
N VAL A 135 -12.16 -10.34 -13.53
CA VAL A 135 -11.74 -10.86 -14.83
C VAL A 135 -12.37 -12.22 -15.10
N LYS A 136 -13.32 -12.24 -16.03
CA LYS A 136 -14.03 -13.47 -16.42
C LYS A 136 -13.05 -14.52 -16.98
N GLY A 137 -13.15 -15.74 -16.45
CA GLY A 137 -12.38 -16.90 -16.94
C GLY A 137 -11.00 -17.05 -16.32
N LEU A 138 -10.57 -16.16 -15.43
CA LEU A 138 -9.37 -16.35 -14.62
C LEU A 138 -9.68 -17.06 -13.30
N THR A 139 -8.72 -17.85 -12.83
CA THR A 139 -8.78 -18.42 -11.49
C THR A 139 -8.50 -17.34 -10.45
N PRO A 140 -9.17 -17.38 -9.28
CA PRO A 140 -8.90 -16.47 -8.18
C PRO A 140 -7.41 -16.41 -7.82
N GLU A 141 -6.91 -15.21 -7.60
CA GLU A 141 -5.53 -14.97 -7.17
C GLU A 141 -5.57 -14.08 -5.92
N TRP A 142 -5.33 -14.71 -4.77
CA TRP A 142 -5.48 -14.08 -3.46
C TRP A 142 -4.18 -13.41 -3.03
N HIS A 143 -4.28 -12.13 -2.67
CA HIS A 143 -3.19 -11.36 -2.08
C HIS A 143 -3.54 -10.90 -0.67
N ASP A 144 -2.54 -10.90 0.21
CA ASP A 144 -2.64 -10.32 1.55
C ASP A 144 -2.43 -8.81 1.49
N VAL A 145 -3.39 -8.04 2.02
CA VAL A 145 -3.37 -6.58 1.98
C VAL A 145 -3.59 -6.04 3.39
N VAL A 146 -2.67 -5.22 3.87
CA VAL A 146 -2.84 -4.47 5.13
C VAL A 146 -3.26 -3.04 4.83
N LYS A 147 -4.43 -2.67 5.35
CA LYS A 147 -4.97 -1.31 5.27
C LYS A 147 -4.72 -0.57 6.57
N VAL A 148 -4.05 0.59 6.50
CA VAL A 148 -3.87 1.50 7.63
C VAL A 148 -4.66 2.77 7.40
N SER A 149 -5.64 3.01 8.26
CA SER A 149 -6.59 4.11 8.19
C SER A 149 -6.32 5.13 9.30
N PHE A 150 -5.81 6.31 8.97
CA PHE A 150 -5.66 7.43 9.90
C PHE A 150 -6.94 8.26 9.92
N PHE A 151 -7.39 8.60 11.12
CA PHE A 151 -8.52 9.50 11.36
C PHE A 151 -7.97 10.85 11.80
N LEU A 152 -8.32 11.91 11.08
CA LEU A 152 -7.75 13.23 11.27
C LEU A 152 -8.83 14.28 11.59
N ASP A 153 -8.44 15.38 12.22
CA ASP A 153 -9.29 16.57 12.37
C ASP A 153 -9.51 17.27 11.01
N ALA A 154 -8.46 17.28 10.19
CA ALA A 154 -8.46 17.79 8.82
C ALA A 154 -7.34 17.10 8.03
N ILE A 155 -7.46 17.07 6.71
CA ILE A 155 -6.46 16.44 5.83
C ILE A 155 -5.33 17.44 5.52
N PRO A 156 -4.10 17.19 5.98
CA PRO A 156 -2.95 17.98 5.58
C PRO A 156 -2.43 17.56 4.21
N GLU A 157 -1.66 18.42 3.56
CA GLU A 157 -0.83 18.02 2.43
C GLU A 157 0.33 17.15 2.94
N ILE A 158 0.45 15.93 2.43
CA ILE A 158 1.46 14.96 2.87
C ILE A 158 2.55 14.77 1.84
N THR A 159 3.76 14.50 2.32
CA THR A 159 4.88 14.01 1.51
C THR A 159 5.21 12.60 1.95
N VAL A 160 5.26 11.65 1.01
CA VAL A 160 5.59 10.24 1.29
C VAL A 160 7.04 9.98 0.90
N LYS A 161 7.77 9.25 1.75
CA LYS A 161 9.14 8.78 1.51
C LYS A 161 9.19 7.28 1.70
N ASP A 162 9.90 6.61 0.80
CA ASP A 162 10.13 5.17 0.81
C ASP A 162 11.62 4.93 0.98
N GLU A 163 11.99 4.46 2.17
CA GLU A 163 13.34 4.06 2.54
C GLU A 163 13.33 2.57 2.88
N TYR A 164 14.44 1.87 2.70
CA TYR A 164 14.48 0.40 2.78
C TYR A 164 13.82 -0.13 4.08
N SER A 165 12.74 -0.90 3.92
CA SER A 165 11.87 -1.44 4.98
C SER A 165 11.12 -0.42 5.86
N VAL A 166 11.16 0.88 5.52
CA VAL A 166 10.44 1.95 6.22
C VAL A 166 9.76 2.87 5.21
N ILE A 167 8.43 2.82 5.19
CA ILE A 167 7.63 3.79 4.46
C ILE A 167 7.22 4.87 5.45
N SER A 168 7.36 6.14 5.10
CA SER A 168 6.96 7.22 5.97
C SER A 168 6.16 8.27 5.22
N PHE A 169 5.27 8.96 5.93
CA PHE A 169 4.68 10.19 5.44
C PHE A 169 4.86 11.29 6.47
N SER A 170 5.10 12.50 5.97
CA SER A 170 5.32 13.68 6.79
C SER A 170 4.45 14.83 6.31
N PHE A 171 4.00 15.67 7.23
CA PHE A 171 3.31 16.91 6.93
C PHE A 171 3.61 17.96 7.99
N THR A 172 3.49 19.22 7.61
CA THR A 172 3.59 20.35 8.54
C THR A 172 2.21 20.67 9.09
N TRP A 173 2.14 20.88 10.39
CA TRP A 173 0.91 21.24 11.08
C TRP A 173 1.12 22.44 12.00
N THR A 174 0.09 23.25 12.17
CA THR A 174 0.10 24.41 13.07
C THR A 174 -0.67 24.13 14.35
N THR A 175 -0.12 24.60 15.46
CA THR A 175 -0.79 24.65 16.76
C THR A 175 -1.68 25.89 16.92
N ASP A 176 -1.53 26.89 16.04
CA ASP A 176 -2.34 28.10 16.02
C ASP A 176 -3.64 27.88 15.22
N PRO A 177 -4.83 27.94 15.87
CA PRO A 177 -6.12 27.78 15.20
C PRO A 177 -6.35 28.77 14.06
N GLY A 178 -5.74 29.96 14.10
CA GLY A 178 -5.90 31.00 13.09
C GLY A 178 -5.23 30.66 11.75
N LYS A 179 -4.22 29.78 11.77
CA LYS A 179 -3.40 29.42 10.59
C LYS A 179 -3.71 28.04 10.01
N VAL A 180 -4.61 27.26 10.63
CA VAL A 180 -4.91 25.88 10.21
C VAL A 180 -5.26 25.79 8.72
N LYS A 181 -5.97 26.79 8.18
CA LYS A 181 -6.39 26.82 6.77
C LYS A 181 -5.23 26.80 5.77
N ASP A 182 -4.04 27.25 6.17
CA ASP A 182 -2.88 27.32 5.30
C ASP A 182 -2.18 25.95 5.14
N TYR A 183 -2.50 24.99 6.01
CA TYR A 183 -1.90 23.65 6.04
C TYR A 183 -2.88 22.53 5.69
N VAL A 184 -4.15 22.86 5.44
CA VAL A 184 -5.17 21.91 5.01
C VAL A 184 -5.14 21.80 3.50
N GLN A 185 -5.19 20.57 2.99
CA GLN A 185 -5.40 20.32 1.58
C GLN A 185 -6.78 20.87 1.20
N VAL A 186 -6.81 22.03 0.55
CA VAL A 186 -8.06 22.59 0.01
C VAL A 186 -8.53 21.62 -1.06
N ASP A 187 -9.77 21.15 -0.90
CA ASP A 187 -10.49 20.33 -1.87
C ASP A 187 -10.79 21.23 -3.10
N GLU A 188 -9.74 21.62 -3.83
CA GLU A 188 -9.88 22.22 -5.14
C GLU A 188 -10.46 21.13 -6.02
N GLY A 189 -11.79 21.11 -6.13
CA GLY A 189 -12.52 20.18 -6.96
C GLY A 189 -12.10 20.29 -8.42
N ARG A 190 -11.00 19.65 -8.82
CA ARG A 190 -10.58 19.29 -10.18
C ARG A 190 -9.18 18.67 -10.18
N ARG A 191 -9.09 17.51 -10.83
CA ARG A 191 -7.89 16.82 -11.35
C ARG A 191 -7.17 15.84 -10.41
N ASN A 192 -7.82 14.71 -10.17
CA ASN A 192 -7.24 13.41 -10.57
C ASN A 192 -8.30 12.29 -10.56
N ARG A 193 -9.24 12.37 -11.51
CA ARG A 193 -10.02 11.20 -11.96
C ARG A 193 -9.22 10.34 -12.96
N ALA A 194 -7.93 10.17 -12.72
CA ALA A 194 -7.01 9.52 -13.66
C ALA A 194 -6.19 8.37 -13.05
N LEU A 195 -6.44 7.97 -11.80
CA LEU A 195 -5.71 6.83 -11.22
C LEU A 195 -6.54 6.03 -10.21
N LEU A 196 -7.78 5.69 -10.57
CA LEU A 196 -8.61 4.72 -9.83
C LEU A 196 -9.08 3.54 -10.71
N PHE A 197 -8.36 3.27 -11.79
CA PHE A 197 -8.53 2.05 -12.62
C PHE A 197 -7.19 1.48 -13.12
N ALA A 198 -6.17 1.44 -12.27
CA ALA A 198 -4.85 0.95 -12.69
C ALA A 198 -4.36 -0.33 -11.97
N ILE A 199 -5.13 -0.88 -11.02
CA ILE A 199 -4.78 -2.16 -10.34
C ILE A 199 -6.00 -3.09 -10.21
N GLY A 200 -6.89 -2.99 -11.20
CA GLY A 200 -7.98 -3.92 -11.47
C GLY A 200 -8.26 -3.99 -12.98
N GLY A 201 -7.22 -3.77 -13.79
CA GLY A 201 -7.33 -3.56 -15.24
C GLY A 201 -6.00 -3.71 -15.97
N GLY A 202 -5.14 -4.61 -15.48
CA GLY A 202 -3.71 -4.66 -15.81
C GLY A 202 -3.26 -5.75 -16.78
N VAL A 203 -4.16 -6.51 -17.41
CA VAL A 203 -3.82 -7.35 -18.60
C VAL A 203 -4.78 -7.09 -19.78
N GLY A 204 -5.76 -6.19 -19.64
CA GLY A 204 -6.73 -5.87 -20.71
C GLY A 204 -6.42 -4.63 -21.55
N ALA A 205 -5.55 -3.73 -21.10
CA ALA A 205 -5.40 -2.41 -21.73
C ALA A 205 -4.39 -2.35 -22.90
N ALA A 206 -3.53 -3.35 -23.07
CA ALA A 206 -2.69 -3.46 -24.26
C ALA A 206 -3.40 -4.16 -25.44
N ALA A 207 -4.43 -4.98 -25.17
CA ALA A 207 -5.25 -5.60 -26.20
C ALA A 207 -6.41 -4.70 -26.65
N ALA A 208 -6.99 -3.88 -25.76
CA ALA A 208 -8.17 -3.07 -26.08
C ALA A 208 -7.88 -1.88 -27.02
N ALA A 209 -6.66 -1.35 -27.07
CA ALA A 209 -6.33 -0.28 -28.03
C ALA A 209 -6.17 -0.81 -29.48
N GLY A 210 -5.73 -2.06 -29.64
CA GLY A 210 -5.64 -2.72 -30.96
C GLY A 210 -6.99 -3.21 -31.47
N VAL A 211 -7.83 -3.73 -30.57
CA VAL A 211 -9.17 -4.25 -30.91
C VAL A 211 -10.12 -3.10 -31.26
N VAL A 212 -10.08 -1.98 -30.56
CA VAL A 212 -10.94 -0.82 -30.90
C VAL A 212 -10.55 -0.16 -32.23
N TRP A 213 -9.27 -0.19 -32.64
CA TRP A 213 -8.87 0.26 -33.99
C TRP A 213 -9.32 -0.72 -35.09
N TYR A 214 -9.26 -2.03 -34.83
CA TYR A 214 -9.71 -3.05 -35.78
C TYR A 214 -11.24 -3.04 -35.95
N PHE A 215 -12.01 -2.83 -34.88
CA PHE A 215 -13.48 -2.77 -34.92
C PHE A 215 -14.06 -1.42 -35.40
N LEU A 216 -13.26 -0.35 -35.48
CA LEU A 216 -13.69 0.92 -36.06
C LEU A 216 -13.47 1.01 -37.59
N GLN A 217 -12.87 -0.01 -38.23
CA GLN A 217 -12.73 -0.07 -39.68
C GLN A 217 -13.81 -0.90 -40.38
N ASP A 218 -14.45 -1.85 -39.70
CA ASP A 218 -15.50 -2.67 -40.29
C ASP A 218 -16.88 -2.19 -39.85
N THR A 219 -17.32 -1.07 -40.41
CA THR A 219 -18.75 -0.80 -40.56
C THR A 219 -19.15 -1.16 -41.99
N GLU A 220 -19.43 -2.44 -42.22
CA GLU A 220 -20.53 -2.86 -43.10
C GLU A 220 -20.83 -4.36 -42.90
N GLU A 221 -22.13 -4.67 -42.94
CA GLU A 221 -22.79 -5.99 -42.94
C GLU A 221 -23.08 -6.69 -41.59
N LYS A 222 -24.34 -6.51 -41.15
CA LYS A 222 -25.36 -7.57 -40.92
C LYS A 222 -24.90 -8.92 -40.34
N ASP A 223 -25.39 -9.32 -39.16
CA ASP A 223 -26.66 -10.04 -38.95
C ASP A 223 -26.78 -10.59 -37.50
N GLU A 224 -28.04 -10.65 -37.05
CA GLU A 224 -28.71 -11.48 -36.03
C GLU A 224 -28.14 -11.71 -34.61
N GLU A 225 -28.92 -11.21 -33.63
CA GLU A 225 -28.87 -11.55 -32.21
C GLU A 225 -29.11 -13.06 -31.98
N THR A 226 -28.23 -13.69 -31.19
CA THR A 226 -28.57 -14.92 -30.46
C THR A 226 -28.36 -14.63 -28.97
N GLU A 227 -29.46 -14.41 -28.24
CA GLU A 227 -29.46 -14.38 -26.77
C GLU A 227 -29.03 -15.76 -26.24
N LEU A 228 -27.96 -15.80 -25.46
CA LEU A 228 -27.61 -16.98 -24.66
C LEU A 228 -28.36 -16.91 -23.32
N SER A 229 -29.20 -17.92 -23.05
CA SER A 229 -29.98 -18.03 -21.82
C SER A 229 -29.10 -18.15 -20.57
N ILE A 230 -29.55 -17.52 -19.49
CA ILE A 230 -28.92 -17.40 -18.16
C ILE A 230 -28.83 -18.76 -17.41
N GLU A 231 -29.47 -19.80 -17.93
CA GLU A 231 -29.71 -21.06 -17.23
C GLU A 231 -28.55 -22.09 -17.32
N ASP A 232 -27.51 -21.82 -18.12
CA ASP A 232 -26.36 -22.73 -18.32
C ASP A 232 -25.09 -22.35 -17.53
N LEU A 233 -25.17 -21.43 -16.57
CA LEU A 233 -24.01 -21.03 -15.76
C LEU A 233 -23.89 -21.88 -14.48
N PRO A 234 -22.73 -22.50 -14.20
CA PRO A 234 -22.50 -23.19 -12.93
C PRO A 234 -22.44 -22.20 -11.76
N GLN A 235 -23.14 -22.51 -10.68
CA GLN A 235 -23.18 -21.69 -9.47
C GLN A 235 -21.89 -21.81 -8.67
N HIS A 236 -21.34 -20.66 -8.23
CA HIS A 236 -20.17 -20.62 -7.35
C HIS A 236 -20.50 -21.18 -5.96
N PRO A 237 -19.66 -22.07 -5.40
CA PRO A 237 -19.83 -22.49 -4.01
C PRO A 237 -19.52 -21.33 -3.06
N PRO A 238 -20.31 -21.15 -1.97
CA PRO A 238 -20.04 -20.13 -0.98
C PRO A 238 -18.75 -20.43 -0.20
N PRO A 239 -18.10 -19.40 0.37
CA PRO A 239 -16.87 -19.55 1.12
C PRO A 239 -17.08 -20.48 2.33
N GLN A 240 -16.17 -21.44 2.51
CA GLN A 240 -16.13 -22.28 3.70
C GLN A 240 -15.57 -21.47 4.86
N ASN A 241 -16.39 -21.23 5.89
CA ASN A 241 -15.91 -20.67 7.15
C ASN A 241 -14.98 -21.67 7.85
N PRO A 242 -13.80 -21.24 8.32
CA PRO A 242 -12.97 -22.06 9.19
C PRO A 242 -13.63 -22.16 10.59
N ASN A 243 -13.78 -23.39 11.09
CA ASN A 243 -14.06 -23.68 12.50
C ASN A 243 -12.81 -23.47 13.36
#